data_AF-A0A924XJ48-F1
#
_entry.id   AF-A0A924XJ48-F1
#
_cell.length_a   1.000
_cell.length_b   1.000
_cell.length_c   1.000
_cell.angle_alpha   90.00
_cell.angle_beta   90.00
_cell.angle_gamma   90.00
#
_symmetry.space_group_name_H-M   'P 1'
#
loop_
_entity.id
_entity.type
_entity.pdbx_description
1 polymer ?
#
loop_
_entity_poly.entity_id
_entity_poly.type
_entity_poly.pdbx_seq_one_letter_code
_entity_poly.pdbx_strand_id
1 'polypeptide(L)'
;MKININSYLAILICFFAVIINGKAATFTVENLNNDGAGSLRQAITDSNAAAGADIVNVNITGSVLLLTSLPTIIEGLTINGNSQNGFIVDGQNTSGVCGFSVNGTTVPGGFVVNINNLTVTRGNATNLGGGIRVEGGATLNLTNVNVNSNTSVGAGGLYATSAATLNVLNSRVINNIANGAGGDGGGVSISGATLFMSGTTVSGNTIPTSGGSTGGGVNIVGNATNASLVRIENSTISGNTGEFGGGIYNSASSGSSTLRISNVTVSGNTSGSNGGGIFASGIAVIRNSTIAGNTANGAGAGGGIYATGTPTITLGNTIVADNSTATTPSTSAEIRANGTFQTVGTNIIEGSSSGAITVLNGANITGVDPQLTALADNGGTVFTRSFQTGSNAINAGANSESLNTSETPAALTTDSRGTGFARITGSSVDVGAFEFGSVLTVVSRRAFDFDG
;
A
#
# COMPACT_ATOMS: atom_id res chain seq x y z
N MET A 1 66.97 -2.86 16.36
CA MET A 1 65.77 -2.26 15.77
C MET A 1 66.02 -2.01 14.28
N LYS A 2 65.63 -2.96 13.42
CA LYS A 2 65.45 -2.76 11.96
C LYS A 2 64.40 -3.78 11.52
N ILE A 3 63.20 -3.30 11.23
CA ILE A 3 62.10 -4.07 10.64
C ILE A 3 62.43 -4.25 9.15
N ASN A 4 62.44 -5.49 8.67
CA ASN A 4 62.61 -5.77 7.24
C ASN A 4 61.24 -6.10 6.64
N ILE A 5 60.79 -5.24 5.74
CA ILE A 5 59.49 -5.27 5.07
C ILE A 5 59.64 -6.22 3.87
N ASN A 6 59.26 -7.47 4.06
CA ASN A 6 58.94 -8.36 2.94
C ASN A 6 57.42 -8.33 2.74
N SER A 7 57.00 -8.08 1.50
CA SER A 7 55.69 -8.37 0.86
C SER A 7 55.03 -7.16 0.20
N TYR A 8 55.64 -6.61 -0.86
CA TYR A 8 54.93 -5.78 -1.83
C TYR A 8 55.24 -6.28 -3.24
N LEU A 9 54.46 -7.27 -3.70
CA LEU A 9 54.09 -7.38 -5.11
C LEU A 9 52.83 -8.25 -5.24
N ALA A 10 51.75 -7.83 -4.58
CA ALA A 10 50.42 -8.27 -4.99
C ALA A 10 50.07 -7.48 -6.26
N ILE A 11 49.98 -8.20 -7.38
CA ILE A 11 49.39 -7.70 -8.62
C ILE A 11 47.92 -7.41 -8.32
N LEU A 12 47.64 -6.16 -7.98
CA LEU A 12 46.29 -5.62 -7.92
C LEU A 12 45.87 -5.32 -9.36
N ILE A 13 45.34 -6.34 -10.06
CA ILE A 13 44.50 -6.08 -11.23
C ILE A 13 43.21 -5.50 -10.66
N CYS A 14 43.18 -4.17 -10.56
CA CYS A 14 41.93 -3.43 -10.44
C CYS A 14 41.08 -3.75 -11.65
N PHE A 15 40.08 -4.62 -11.49
CA PHE A 15 38.91 -4.61 -12.35
C PHE A 15 38.18 -3.28 -12.09
N PHE A 16 38.64 -2.22 -12.76
CA PHE A 16 37.71 -1.15 -13.13
C PHE A 16 36.74 -1.79 -14.12
N ALA A 17 35.61 -2.26 -13.62
CA ALA A 17 34.43 -2.38 -14.46
C ALA A 17 34.16 -0.95 -14.96
N VAL A 18 34.57 -0.68 -16.20
CA VAL A 18 34.04 0.45 -16.94
C VAL A 18 32.55 0.17 -17.01
N ILE A 19 31.76 0.86 -16.20
CA ILE A 19 30.32 0.94 -16.39
C ILE A 19 30.18 1.75 -17.67
N ILE A 20 30.19 1.04 -18.80
CA ILE A 20 29.67 1.59 -20.05
C ILE A 20 28.19 1.76 -19.76
N ASN A 21 27.77 2.93 -19.31
CA ASN A 21 26.35 3.29 -19.32
C ASN A 21 25.94 3.24 -20.79
N GLY A 22 25.36 2.10 -21.19
CA GLY A 22 24.71 1.97 -22.47
C GLY A 22 23.72 3.11 -22.63
N LYS A 23 23.69 3.71 -23.82
CA LYS A 23 22.75 4.78 -24.12
C LYS A 23 21.34 4.17 -24.07
N ALA A 24 20.50 4.70 -23.19
CA ALA A 24 19.08 4.36 -23.11
C ALA A 24 18.45 4.33 -24.51
N ALA A 25 17.90 3.18 -24.87
CA ALA A 25 17.10 3.00 -26.06
C ALA A 25 15.66 3.47 -25.81
N THR A 26 14.94 3.73 -26.90
CA THR A 26 13.52 4.07 -26.84
C THR A 26 12.78 3.20 -27.84
N PHE A 27 11.79 2.46 -27.32
CA PHE A 27 10.91 1.59 -28.09
C PHE A 27 9.49 2.16 -28.06
N THR A 28 8.75 1.95 -29.14
CA THR A 28 7.37 2.44 -29.27
C THR A 28 6.41 1.29 -29.43
N VAL A 29 5.30 1.33 -28.70
CA VAL A 29 4.16 0.44 -28.92
C VAL A 29 3.23 1.09 -29.94
N GLU A 30 3.05 0.40 -31.07
CA GLU A 30 2.35 0.88 -32.26
C GLU A 30 1.04 0.13 -32.54
N ASN A 31 0.85 -1.05 -31.93
CA ASN A 31 -0.38 -1.82 -32.05
C ASN A 31 -0.74 -2.56 -30.76
N LEU A 32 -1.98 -3.06 -30.70
CA LEU A 32 -2.55 -3.77 -29.55
C LEU A 32 -2.38 -5.29 -29.65
N ASN A 33 -1.53 -5.78 -30.56
CA ASN A 33 -1.34 -7.21 -30.74
C ASN A 33 -0.69 -7.82 -29.49
N ASN A 34 -1.04 -9.07 -29.18
CA ASN A 34 -0.41 -9.82 -28.08
C ASN A 34 1.11 -10.00 -28.28
N ASP A 35 1.57 -10.07 -29.53
CA ASP A 35 2.97 -10.30 -29.90
C ASP A 35 3.28 -9.73 -31.31
N GLY A 36 4.55 -9.76 -31.69
CA GLY A 36 5.06 -9.33 -32.98
C GLY A 36 5.50 -7.87 -33.01
N ALA A 37 5.99 -7.44 -34.17
CA ALA A 37 6.52 -6.10 -34.38
C ALA A 37 5.52 -5.01 -33.93
N GLY A 38 6.02 -4.01 -33.18
CA GLY A 38 5.22 -2.90 -32.66
C GLY A 38 4.34 -3.23 -31.45
N SER A 39 4.34 -4.47 -30.94
CA SER A 39 3.62 -4.83 -29.72
C SER A 39 4.37 -4.43 -28.45
N LEU A 40 3.65 -4.33 -27.33
CA LEU A 40 4.25 -4.13 -26.00
C LEU A 40 5.22 -5.27 -25.63
N ARG A 41 4.89 -6.51 -26.00
CA ARG A 41 5.72 -7.68 -25.75
C ARG A 41 7.07 -7.56 -26.45
N GLN A 42 7.07 -7.16 -27.72
CA GLN A 42 8.29 -6.94 -28.48
C GLN A 42 9.11 -5.81 -27.86
N ALA A 43 8.48 -4.69 -27.52
CA ALA A 43 9.17 -3.54 -26.91
C ALA A 43 9.86 -3.89 -25.57
N ILE A 44 9.24 -4.70 -24.71
CA ILE A 44 9.87 -5.21 -23.48
C ILE A 44 11.03 -6.16 -23.79
N THR A 45 10.85 -7.03 -24.80
CA THR A 45 11.90 -7.98 -25.22
C THR A 45 13.12 -7.25 -25.74
N ASP A 46 12.92 -6.22 -26.57
CA ASP A 46 13.99 -5.40 -27.11
C ASP A 46 14.66 -4.57 -26.01
N SER A 47 13.90 -4.07 -25.03
CA SER A 47 14.45 -3.35 -23.89
C SER A 47 15.37 -4.25 -23.06
N ASN A 48 14.93 -5.47 -22.74
CA ASN A 48 15.74 -6.47 -22.01
C ASN A 48 17.03 -6.91 -22.75
N ALA A 49 17.17 -6.59 -24.04
CA ALA A 49 18.32 -6.94 -24.86
C ALA A 49 19.22 -5.73 -25.16
N ALA A 50 18.71 -4.52 -24.97
CA ALA A 50 19.46 -3.29 -25.09
C ALA A 50 20.22 -3.02 -23.79
N ALA A 51 21.16 -2.07 -23.84
CA ALA A 51 22.01 -1.77 -22.70
C ALA A 51 21.56 -0.44 -22.08
N GLY A 52 21.24 -0.48 -20.79
CA GLY A 52 20.97 0.72 -20.00
C GLY A 52 19.48 0.85 -19.66
N ALA A 53 19.13 1.90 -18.91
CA ALA A 53 17.74 2.09 -18.50
C ALA A 53 16.90 2.62 -19.66
N ASP A 54 16.09 1.74 -20.25
CA ASP A 54 15.36 2.01 -21.48
C ASP A 54 13.97 2.63 -21.26
N ILE A 55 13.37 3.09 -22.35
CA ILE A 55 12.04 3.70 -22.36
C ILE A 55 11.14 3.00 -23.38
N VAL A 56 9.95 2.60 -22.95
CA VAL A 56 8.84 2.16 -23.79
C VAL A 56 7.75 3.21 -23.74
N ASN A 57 7.45 3.82 -24.88
CA ASN A 57 6.36 4.78 -25.02
C ASN A 57 5.17 4.16 -25.76
N VAL A 58 3.97 4.34 -25.21
CA VAL A 58 2.72 3.87 -25.83
C VAL A 58 1.98 5.05 -26.45
N ASN A 59 1.92 5.08 -27.78
CA ASN A 59 1.29 6.18 -28.52
C ASN A 59 -0.15 5.86 -28.97
N ILE A 60 -0.70 4.75 -28.49
CA ILE A 60 -2.01 4.24 -28.87
C ILE A 60 -2.91 4.08 -27.64
N THR A 61 -4.22 3.98 -27.88
CA THR A 61 -5.21 3.68 -26.84
C THR A 61 -5.90 2.35 -27.10
N GLY A 62 -6.33 1.67 -26.04
CA GLY A 62 -7.04 0.40 -26.10
C GLY A 62 -6.36 -0.70 -25.29
N SER A 63 -6.83 -1.93 -25.47
CA SER A 63 -6.40 -3.08 -24.68
C SER A 63 -5.47 -4.01 -25.45
N VAL A 64 -4.29 -4.28 -24.89
CA VAL A 64 -3.49 -5.45 -25.26
C VAL A 64 -4.08 -6.66 -24.56
N LEU A 65 -4.59 -7.60 -25.35
CA LEU A 65 -5.19 -8.84 -24.85
C LEU A 65 -4.12 -9.92 -24.73
N LEU A 66 -3.71 -10.24 -23.50
CA LEU A 66 -2.66 -11.20 -23.23
C LEU A 66 -3.17 -12.63 -23.35
N LEU A 67 -2.46 -13.44 -24.15
CA LEU A 67 -2.63 -14.90 -24.19
C LEU A 67 -1.64 -15.63 -23.28
N THR A 68 -0.52 -14.98 -22.99
CA THR A 68 0.53 -15.41 -22.05
C THR A 68 1.04 -14.19 -21.29
N SER A 69 1.67 -14.38 -20.14
CA SER A 69 2.33 -13.30 -19.39
C SER A 69 3.30 -12.51 -20.28
N LEU A 70 3.41 -11.19 -20.07
CA LEU A 70 4.46 -10.39 -20.72
C LEU A 70 5.86 -10.92 -20.34
N PRO A 71 6.89 -10.66 -21.16
CA PRO A 71 8.27 -11.02 -20.81
C PRO A 71 8.64 -10.39 -19.47
N THR A 72 9.33 -11.15 -18.62
CA THR A 72 9.84 -10.62 -17.35
C THR A 72 10.83 -9.49 -17.64
N ILE A 73 10.64 -8.36 -16.96
CA ILE A 73 11.56 -7.21 -17.03
C ILE A 73 12.75 -7.52 -16.12
N ILE A 74 13.96 -7.49 -16.70
CA ILE A 74 15.21 -7.90 -16.04
C ILE A 74 16.28 -6.81 -16.00
N GLU A 75 15.92 -5.59 -16.40
CA GLU A 75 16.76 -4.41 -16.32
C GLU A 75 15.95 -3.12 -16.12
N GLY A 76 16.66 -1.99 -16.03
CA GLY A 76 16.03 -0.69 -15.85
C GLY A 76 15.10 -0.35 -17.02
N LEU A 77 13.84 -0.03 -16.72
CA LEU A 77 12.85 0.22 -17.76
C LEU A 77 11.81 1.25 -17.31
N THR A 78 11.47 2.20 -18.18
CA THR A 78 10.32 3.09 -18.00
C THR A 78 9.27 2.79 -19.05
N ILE A 79 8.08 2.36 -18.62
CA ILE A 79 6.91 2.17 -19.48
C ILE A 79 5.95 3.32 -19.24
N ASN A 80 5.78 4.16 -20.26
CA ASN A 80 4.78 5.21 -20.27
C ASN A 80 3.62 4.72 -21.14
N GLY A 81 2.47 4.48 -20.51
CA GLY A 81 1.21 4.26 -21.21
C GLY A 81 0.79 5.53 -21.94
N ASN A 82 -0.27 6.19 -21.51
CA ASN A 82 -0.65 7.51 -22.04
C ASN A 82 -1.51 8.22 -20.99
N SER A 83 -2.55 7.54 -20.54
CA SER A 83 -3.41 7.90 -19.41
C SER A 83 -3.84 6.63 -18.67
N GLN A 84 -4.24 6.77 -17.40
CA GLN A 84 -4.63 5.64 -16.52
C GLN A 84 -5.63 4.68 -17.19
N ASN A 85 -6.59 5.19 -17.97
CA ASN A 85 -7.61 4.40 -18.67
C ASN A 85 -7.38 4.32 -20.19
N GLY A 86 -6.34 4.97 -20.73
CA GLY A 86 -6.09 5.05 -22.16
C GLY A 86 -5.44 3.78 -22.71
N PHE A 87 -4.55 3.15 -21.94
CA PHE A 87 -3.87 1.91 -22.33
C PHE A 87 -4.08 0.83 -21.27
N ILE A 88 -4.54 -0.34 -21.71
CA ILE A 88 -4.97 -1.43 -20.83
C ILE A 88 -4.14 -2.67 -21.16
N VAL A 89 -3.50 -3.24 -20.16
CA VAL A 89 -2.87 -4.57 -20.22
C VAL A 89 -3.84 -5.55 -19.60
N ASP A 90 -4.43 -6.40 -20.43
CA ASP A 90 -5.56 -7.24 -20.05
C ASP A 90 -5.21 -8.73 -20.11
N GLY A 91 -5.18 -9.39 -18.96
CA GLY A 91 -4.90 -10.82 -18.83
C GLY A 91 -6.02 -11.76 -19.29
N GLN A 92 -7.20 -11.23 -19.59
CA GLN A 92 -8.39 -11.96 -20.03
C GLN A 92 -8.89 -13.06 -19.08
N ASN A 93 -8.50 -13.01 -17.81
CA ASN A 93 -8.63 -14.08 -16.82
C ASN A 93 -7.97 -15.41 -17.24
N THR A 94 -7.03 -15.35 -18.19
CA THR A 94 -6.32 -16.52 -18.70
C THR A 94 -5.45 -17.11 -17.60
N SER A 95 -5.68 -18.37 -17.25
CA SER A 95 -4.93 -19.05 -16.19
C SER A 95 -3.43 -19.02 -16.45
N GLY A 96 -2.66 -18.61 -15.44
CA GLY A 96 -1.20 -18.47 -15.50
C GLY A 96 -0.71 -17.12 -16.04
N VAL A 97 -1.60 -16.20 -16.42
CA VAL A 97 -1.21 -14.90 -16.99
C VAL A 97 -1.08 -13.84 -15.91
N CYS A 98 0.12 -13.29 -15.78
CA CYS A 98 0.43 -12.11 -15.00
C CYS A 98 0.64 -10.92 -15.96
N GLY A 99 0.13 -9.74 -15.62
CA GLY A 99 0.28 -8.54 -16.42
C GLY A 99 1.74 -8.13 -16.56
N PHE A 100 2.41 -7.85 -15.44
CA PHE A 100 3.83 -7.48 -15.41
C PHE A 100 4.61 -8.26 -14.35
N SER A 101 5.83 -8.67 -14.71
CA SER A 101 6.77 -9.32 -13.80
C SER A 101 8.11 -8.64 -13.87
N VAL A 102 8.67 -8.28 -12.72
CA VAL A 102 10.00 -7.66 -12.59
C VAL A 102 10.87 -8.55 -11.70
N ASN A 103 12.07 -8.90 -12.16
CA ASN A 103 12.99 -9.73 -11.40
C ASN A 103 14.40 -9.12 -11.36
N GLY A 104 14.83 -8.70 -10.17
CA GLY A 104 16.12 -8.05 -9.94
C GLY A 104 17.33 -8.96 -9.80
N THR A 105 17.16 -10.29 -9.79
CA THR A 105 18.27 -11.23 -9.52
C THR A 105 19.35 -11.26 -10.60
N THR A 106 19.05 -10.73 -11.77
CA THR A 106 19.95 -10.62 -12.92
C THR A 106 21.00 -9.51 -12.75
N VAL A 107 20.76 -8.53 -11.87
CA VAL A 107 21.63 -7.35 -11.72
C VAL A 107 22.05 -7.19 -10.26
N PRO A 108 23.34 -7.33 -9.92
CA PRO A 108 23.83 -7.05 -8.57
C PRO A 108 23.49 -5.63 -8.13
N GLY A 109 22.77 -5.50 -7.00
CA GLY A 109 22.29 -4.20 -6.49
C GLY A 109 20.91 -3.78 -7.00
N GLY A 110 20.27 -4.59 -7.86
CA GLY A 110 18.94 -4.32 -8.40
C GLY A 110 18.90 -3.23 -9.47
N PHE A 111 17.71 -2.96 -10.00
CA PHE A 111 17.43 -1.89 -10.96
C PHE A 111 16.06 -1.27 -10.67
N VAL A 112 15.76 -0.18 -11.37
CA VAL A 112 14.49 0.56 -11.22
C VAL A 112 13.62 0.38 -12.44
N VAL A 113 12.37 -0.02 -12.23
CA VAL A 113 11.31 -0.02 -13.24
C VAL A 113 10.28 1.03 -12.90
N ASN A 114 9.87 1.85 -13.86
CA ASN A 114 8.78 2.80 -13.73
C ASN A 114 7.64 2.38 -14.66
N ILE A 115 6.43 2.24 -14.13
CA ILE A 115 5.21 2.01 -14.92
C ILE A 115 4.24 3.14 -14.63
N ASN A 116 3.88 3.88 -15.68
CA ASN A 116 3.11 5.11 -15.55
C ASN A 116 1.86 5.07 -16.44
N ASN A 117 0.76 5.62 -15.93
CA ASN A 117 -0.41 6.01 -16.73
C ASN A 117 -0.99 4.86 -17.57
N LEU A 118 -1.35 3.75 -16.94
CA LEU A 118 -2.02 2.62 -17.59
C LEU A 118 -2.88 1.81 -16.62
N THR A 119 -3.66 0.88 -17.16
CA THR A 119 -4.44 -0.11 -16.40
C THR A 119 -3.86 -1.51 -16.57
N VAL A 120 -3.82 -2.28 -15.49
CA VAL A 120 -3.53 -3.73 -15.50
C VAL A 120 -4.75 -4.45 -14.95
N THR A 121 -5.37 -5.29 -15.77
CA THR A 121 -6.64 -5.93 -15.41
C THR A 121 -6.72 -7.39 -15.82
N ARG A 122 -7.59 -8.13 -15.12
CA ARG A 122 -7.95 -9.52 -15.42
C ARG A 122 -6.75 -10.45 -15.59
N GLY A 123 -5.62 -10.16 -14.93
CA GLY A 123 -4.56 -11.15 -14.73
C GLY A 123 -5.08 -12.31 -13.87
N ASN A 124 -4.63 -13.53 -14.13
CA ASN A 124 -5.02 -14.73 -13.39
C ASN A 124 -3.80 -15.63 -13.17
N ALA A 125 -2.91 -15.22 -12.27
CA ALA A 125 -1.66 -15.95 -12.02
C ALA A 125 -1.90 -17.16 -11.10
N THR A 126 -1.35 -18.32 -11.44
CA THR A 126 -1.49 -19.55 -10.63
C THR A 126 -0.65 -19.56 -9.34
N ASN A 127 0.26 -18.60 -9.19
CA ASN A 127 1.07 -18.41 -8.00
C ASN A 127 0.72 -17.04 -7.36
N LEU A 128 1.67 -16.10 -7.35
CA LEU A 128 1.58 -14.82 -6.65
C LEU A 128 1.60 -13.65 -7.65
N GLY A 129 0.82 -12.60 -7.36
CA GLY A 129 0.76 -11.36 -8.14
C GLY A 129 -0.02 -11.52 -9.43
N GLY A 130 -1.36 -11.53 -9.33
CA GLY A 130 -2.25 -11.65 -10.49
C GLY A 130 -2.06 -10.50 -11.48
N GLY A 131 -1.98 -9.27 -10.99
CA GLY A 131 -1.73 -8.08 -11.81
C GLY A 131 -0.25 -7.85 -12.07
N ILE A 132 0.50 -7.50 -11.02
CA ILE A 132 1.91 -7.12 -11.11
C ILE A 132 2.72 -7.74 -9.97
N ARG A 133 3.90 -8.27 -10.29
CA ARG A 133 4.87 -8.76 -9.29
C ARG A 133 6.26 -8.16 -9.45
N VAL A 134 6.93 -7.92 -8.32
CA VAL A 134 8.34 -7.49 -8.26
C VAL A 134 9.11 -8.33 -7.23
N GLU A 135 10.31 -8.79 -7.60
CA GLU A 135 11.16 -9.62 -6.75
C GLU A 135 12.66 -9.35 -6.96
N GLY A 136 13.49 -9.93 -6.09
CA GLY A 136 14.93 -10.03 -6.30
C GLY A 136 15.68 -8.71 -6.10
N GLY A 137 15.25 -7.87 -5.16
CA GLY A 137 15.89 -6.58 -4.88
C GLY A 137 15.60 -5.48 -5.91
N ALA A 138 14.79 -5.74 -6.94
CA ALA A 138 14.37 -4.70 -7.88
C ALA A 138 13.46 -3.66 -7.20
N THR A 139 13.50 -2.44 -7.72
CA THR A 139 12.57 -1.37 -7.36
C THR A 139 11.53 -1.18 -8.47
N LEU A 140 10.25 -1.27 -8.13
CA LEU A 140 9.14 -0.99 -9.02
C LEU A 140 8.38 0.24 -8.55
N ASN A 141 8.29 1.26 -9.42
CA ASN A 141 7.53 2.47 -9.21
C ASN A 141 6.27 2.43 -10.08
N LEU A 142 5.10 2.50 -9.46
CA LEU A 142 3.81 2.62 -10.11
C LEU A 142 3.27 4.02 -9.87
N THR A 143 3.06 4.80 -10.94
CA THR A 143 2.48 6.14 -10.84
C THR A 143 1.24 6.25 -11.71
N ASN A 144 0.11 6.64 -11.11
CA ASN A 144 -1.16 6.77 -11.84
C ASN A 144 -1.54 5.48 -12.58
N VAL A 145 -1.39 4.34 -11.90
CA VAL A 145 -1.71 3.01 -12.43
C VAL A 145 -2.99 2.50 -11.78
N ASN A 146 -3.86 1.87 -12.57
CA ASN A 146 -5.05 1.19 -12.07
C ASN A 146 -4.86 -0.33 -12.17
N VAL A 147 -4.64 -0.99 -11.03
CA VAL A 147 -4.52 -2.45 -10.93
C VAL A 147 -5.85 -3.01 -10.44
N ASN A 148 -6.66 -3.53 -11.35
CA ASN A 148 -8.02 -3.93 -11.01
C ASN A 148 -8.42 -5.32 -11.50
N SER A 149 -9.34 -5.95 -10.78
CA SER A 149 -9.98 -7.20 -11.24
C SER A 149 -8.98 -8.32 -11.55
N ASN A 150 -7.81 -8.31 -10.92
CA ASN A 150 -6.80 -9.35 -11.08
C ASN A 150 -7.01 -10.44 -10.03
N THR A 151 -6.75 -11.68 -10.42
CA THR A 151 -6.90 -12.86 -9.58
C THR A 151 -5.56 -13.58 -9.45
N SER A 152 -5.27 -14.11 -8.26
CA SER A 152 -4.10 -14.97 -8.05
C SER A 152 -4.30 -15.85 -6.83
N VAL A 153 -3.48 -16.89 -6.68
CA VAL A 153 -3.51 -17.75 -5.48
C VAL A 153 -3.05 -16.99 -4.22
N GLY A 154 -2.01 -16.16 -4.27
CA GLY A 154 -1.45 -15.48 -3.08
C GLY A 154 -1.06 -14.00 -3.23
N ALA A 155 -1.63 -13.28 -4.20
CA ALA A 155 -1.87 -11.82 -4.16
C ALA A 155 -2.63 -11.40 -5.41
N GLY A 156 -3.90 -11.00 -5.29
CA GLY A 156 -4.73 -10.69 -6.46
C GLY A 156 -4.13 -9.58 -7.33
N GLY A 157 -3.81 -8.43 -6.72
CA GLY A 157 -3.34 -7.24 -7.43
C GLY A 157 -1.82 -7.15 -7.54
N LEU A 158 -1.18 -6.73 -6.45
CA LEU A 158 0.25 -6.42 -6.37
C LEU A 158 0.99 -7.37 -5.42
N TYR A 159 2.16 -7.84 -5.85
CA TYR A 159 3.03 -8.67 -5.02
C TYR A 159 4.48 -8.17 -5.01
N ALA A 160 5.08 -8.05 -3.83
CA ALA A 160 6.50 -7.74 -3.68
C ALA A 160 7.19 -8.70 -2.70
N THR A 161 8.35 -9.23 -3.08
CA THR A 161 9.11 -10.16 -2.23
C THR A 161 10.62 -10.08 -2.45
N SER A 162 11.39 -10.88 -1.69
CA SER A 162 12.82 -11.09 -1.90
C SER A 162 13.61 -9.77 -1.95
N ALA A 163 13.44 -8.96 -0.90
CA ALA A 163 14.05 -7.64 -0.74
C ALA A 163 13.69 -6.60 -1.82
N ALA A 164 12.67 -6.86 -2.64
CA ALA A 164 12.17 -5.87 -3.59
C ALA A 164 11.60 -4.63 -2.89
N THR A 165 11.57 -3.52 -3.63
CA THR A 165 10.90 -2.28 -3.22
C THR A 165 9.75 -2.00 -4.18
N LEU A 166 8.56 -1.77 -3.65
CA LEU A 166 7.38 -1.38 -4.39
C LEU A 166 6.94 0.02 -3.94
N ASN A 167 6.90 0.97 -4.88
CA ASN A 167 6.40 2.31 -4.65
C ASN A 167 5.10 2.50 -5.46
N VAL A 168 3.99 2.83 -4.79
CA VAL A 168 2.67 2.97 -5.40
C VAL A 168 2.14 4.37 -5.14
N LEU A 169 2.11 5.19 -6.19
CA LEU A 169 1.81 6.62 -6.10
C LEU A 169 0.59 6.97 -6.94
N ASN A 170 -0.35 7.71 -6.35
CA ASN A 170 -1.53 8.24 -7.04
C ASN A 170 -2.29 7.16 -7.84
N SER A 171 -2.38 5.96 -7.28
CA SER A 171 -2.79 4.76 -8.02
C SER A 171 -4.04 4.13 -7.39
N ARG A 172 -4.58 3.10 -8.05
CA ARG A 172 -5.75 2.35 -7.61
C ARG A 172 -5.43 0.86 -7.60
N VAL A 173 -5.69 0.17 -6.50
CA VAL A 173 -5.61 -1.29 -6.37
C VAL A 173 -6.98 -1.79 -5.94
N ILE A 174 -7.81 -2.17 -6.91
CA ILE A 174 -9.25 -2.34 -6.68
C ILE A 174 -9.81 -3.67 -7.18
N ASN A 175 -10.75 -4.24 -6.44
CA ASN A 175 -11.49 -5.44 -6.86
C ASN A 175 -10.60 -6.63 -7.25
N ASN A 176 -9.41 -6.73 -6.66
CA ASN A 176 -8.52 -7.86 -6.88
C ASN A 176 -8.86 -9.00 -5.92
N ILE A 177 -8.60 -10.24 -6.35
CA ILE A 177 -9.05 -11.45 -5.68
C ILE A 177 -7.85 -12.37 -5.41
N ALA A 178 -7.67 -12.77 -4.15
CA ALA A 178 -6.79 -13.90 -3.83
C ALA A 178 -7.64 -15.17 -3.63
N ASN A 179 -7.52 -16.17 -4.53
CA ASN A 179 -8.39 -17.35 -4.59
C ASN A 179 -7.73 -18.65 -4.04
N GLY A 180 -6.50 -18.55 -3.53
CA GLY A 180 -5.77 -19.68 -2.97
C GLY A 180 -6.19 -20.05 -1.55
N ALA A 181 -6.10 -21.34 -1.22
CA ALA A 181 -6.07 -21.77 0.18
C ALA A 181 -4.81 -21.18 0.84
N GLY A 182 -4.99 -20.32 1.85
CA GLY A 182 -3.89 -19.53 2.42
C GLY A 182 -3.52 -18.29 1.60
N GLY A 183 -4.47 -17.74 0.83
CA GLY A 183 -4.26 -16.53 0.04
C GLY A 183 -3.73 -15.36 0.89
N ASP A 184 -2.75 -14.66 0.33
CA ASP A 184 -2.02 -13.57 0.95
C ASP A 184 -2.39 -12.26 0.25
N GLY A 185 -3.25 -11.41 0.84
CA GLY A 185 -3.54 -10.09 0.27
C GLY A 185 -4.45 -10.12 -0.95
N GLY A 186 -5.74 -9.80 -0.80
CA GLY A 186 -6.62 -9.61 -1.97
C GLY A 186 -6.08 -8.52 -2.92
N GLY A 187 -5.64 -7.39 -2.35
CA GLY A 187 -5.12 -6.24 -3.10
C GLY A 187 -3.60 -6.24 -3.25
N VAL A 188 -2.89 -6.05 -2.14
CA VAL A 188 -1.42 -5.93 -2.09
C VAL A 188 -0.86 -6.91 -1.08
N SER A 189 0.24 -7.58 -1.42
CA SER A 189 0.94 -8.49 -0.51
C SER A 189 2.45 -8.25 -0.54
N ILE A 190 3.03 -8.07 0.65
CA ILE A 190 4.43 -7.73 0.88
C ILE A 190 5.06 -8.82 1.74
N SER A 191 6.04 -9.55 1.19
CA SER A 191 6.70 -10.68 1.83
C SER A 191 8.21 -10.54 1.85
N GLY A 192 8.79 -10.10 2.96
CA GLY A 192 10.21 -9.77 3.08
C GLY A 192 10.66 -8.71 2.07
N ALA A 193 9.86 -7.66 1.92
CA ALA A 193 10.03 -6.58 0.94
C ALA A 193 9.59 -5.24 1.53
N THR A 194 9.81 -4.16 0.78
CA THR A 194 9.43 -2.80 1.18
C THR A 194 8.27 -2.28 0.33
N LEU A 195 7.30 -1.63 0.97
CA LEU A 195 6.22 -0.89 0.32
C LEU A 195 6.21 0.57 0.79
N PHE A 196 6.19 1.49 -0.18
CA PHE A 196 5.72 2.85 0.06
C PHE A 196 4.48 3.13 -0.80
N MET A 197 3.41 3.57 -0.16
CA MET A 197 2.16 3.92 -0.83
C MET A 197 1.73 5.34 -0.47
N SER A 198 1.38 6.14 -1.47
CA SER A 198 0.89 7.51 -1.27
C SER A 198 -0.17 7.91 -2.28
N GLY A 199 -1.18 8.68 -1.86
CA GLY A 199 -2.25 9.14 -2.75
C GLY A 199 -3.06 8.01 -3.38
N THR A 200 -3.09 6.83 -2.76
CA THR A 200 -3.54 5.60 -3.41
C THR A 200 -4.82 5.07 -2.76
N THR A 201 -5.70 4.49 -3.58
CA THR A 201 -6.92 3.80 -3.11
C THR A 201 -6.74 2.29 -3.21
N VAL A 202 -6.90 1.59 -2.10
CA VAL A 202 -6.98 0.11 -2.03
C VAL A 202 -8.41 -0.27 -1.64
N SER A 203 -9.21 -0.76 -2.58
CA SER A 203 -10.63 -0.98 -2.29
C SER A 203 -11.29 -2.18 -2.94
N GLY A 204 -12.27 -2.78 -2.25
CA GLY A 204 -13.05 -3.88 -2.80
C GLY A 204 -12.24 -5.15 -3.06
N ASN A 205 -11.02 -5.25 -2.53
CA ASN A 205 -10.20 -6.44 -2.70
C ASN A 205 -10.66 -7.53 -1.74
N THR A 206 -10.70 -8.78 -2.23
CA THR A 206 -11.35 -9.87 -1.50
C THR A 206 -10.52 -11.15 -1.47
N ILE A 207 -10.75 -11.94 -0.43
CA ILE A 207 -10.33 -13.33 -0.34
C ILE A 207 -11.60 -14.18 -0.18
N PRO A 208 -12.08 -14.85 -1.25
CA PRO A 208 -13.38 -15.53 -1.22
C PRO A 208 -13.40 -16.81 -0.38
N THR A 209 -12.23 -17.44 -0.16
CA THR A 209 -12.15 -18.75 0.50
C THR A 209 -11.82 -18.61 1.99
N SER A 210 -12.66 -19.21 2.84
CA SER A 210 -12.36 -19.44 4.26
C SER A 210 -11.29 -20.53 4.40
N GLY A 211 -10.20 -20.26 5.12
CA GLY A 211 -9.13 -21.26 5.29
C GLY A 211 -7.80 -20.76 5.84
N GLY A 212 -7.79 -19.65 6.58
CA GLY A 212 -6.55 -19.06 7.13
C GLY A 212 -5.88 -18.01 6.23
N SER A 213 -6.56 -17.57 5.17
CA SER A 213 -6.07 -16.56 4.23
C SER A 213 -6.01 -15.16 4.86
N THR A 214 -4.96 -14.37 4.62
CA THR A 214 -4.67 -13.16 5.41
C THR A 214 -4.76 -11.87 4.59
N GLY A 215 -5.28 -10.79 5.19
CA GLY A 215 -5.28 -9.42 4.62
C GLY A 215 -6.18 -9.22 3.40
N GLY A 216 -7.34 -8.58 3.55
CA GLY A 216 -8.20 -8.29 2.38
C GLY A 216 -7.60 -7.23 1.46
N GLY A 217 -7.21 -6.09 2.02
CA GLY A 217 -6.60 -4.98 1.27
C GLY A 217 -5.09 -5.13 1.14
N VAL A 218 -4.38 -5.03 2.27
CA VAL A 218 -2.91 -5.09 2.36
C VAL A 218 -2.48 -6.20 3.30
N ASN A 219 -1.68 -7.13 2.80
CA ASN A 219 -1.04 -8.19 3.57
C ASN A 219 0.45 -7.89 3.75
N ILE A 220 0.95 -8.00 4.98
CA ILE A 220 2.33 -7.70 5.35
C ILE A 220 2.85 -8.84 6.21
N VAL A 221 3.81 -9.58 5.67
CA VAL A 221 4.40 -10.73 6.33
C VAL A 221 5.91 -10.63 6.19
N GLY A 222 6.65 -10.65 7.30
CA GLY A 222 8.10 -10.82 7.23
C GLY A 222 8.46 -12.26 6.85
N ASN A 223 9.69 -12.52 6.44
CA ASN A 223 10.21 -13.89 6.34
C ASN A 223 11.49 -14.05 7.17
N ALA A 224 12.02 -15.27 7.24
CA ALA A 224 13.16 -15.59 8.09
C ALA A 224 14.44 -14.80 7.77
N THR A 225 14.57 -14.26 6.56
CA THR A 225 15.78 -13.57 6.10
C THR A 225 15.58 -12.08 5.88
N ASN A 226 14.33 -11.62 5.69
CA ASN A 226 14.01 -10.24 5.37
C ASN A 226 12.78 -9.76 6.15
N ALA A 227 12.92 -8.59 6.79
CA ALA A 227 11.79 -7.89 7.36
C ALA A 227 10.90 -7.29 6.27
N SER A 228 9.60 -7.17 6.54
CA SER A 228 8.69 -6.38 5.71
C SER A 228 8.52 -4.98 6.29
N LEU A 229 8.78 -3.97 5.46
CA LEU A 229 8.70 -2.55 5.85
C LEU A 229 7.65 -1.85 5.01
N VAL A 230 6.56 -1.41 5.64
CA VAL A 230 5.43 -0.80 4.92
C VAL A 230 5.14 0.58 5.47
N ARG A 231 5.08 1.56 4.56
CA ARG A 231 4.67 2.93 4.84
C ARG A 231 3.53 3.33 3.91
N ILE A 232 2.41 3.76 4.50
CA ILE A 232 1.21 4.18 3.76
C ILE A 232 0.84 5.59 4.21
N GLU A 233 0.70 6.51 3.25
CA GLU A 233 0.41 7.91 3.52
C GLU A 233 -0.70 8.44 2.61
N ASN A 234 -1.50 9.41 3.07
CA ASN A 234 -2.48 10.14 2.24
C ASN A 234 -3.30 9.20 1.33
N SER A 235 -3.86 8.13 1.91
CA SER A 235 -4.43 7.01 1.16
C SER A 235 -5.75 6.54 1.78
N THR A 236 -6.52 5.78 1.01
CA THR A 236 -7.78 5.17 1.46
C THR A 236 -7.73 3.66 1.30
N ILE A 237 -8.04 2.93 2.37
CA ILE A 237 -8.15 1.46 2.37
C ILE A 237 -9.58 1.13 2.78
N SER A 238 -10.41 0.69 1.83
CA SER A 238 -11.85 0.57 2.09
C SER A 238 -12.56 -0.60 1.43
N GLY A 239 -13.63 -1.10 2.06
CA GLY A 239 -14.46 -2.15 1.46
C GLY A 239 -13.71 -3.45 1.16
N ASN A 240 -12.56 -3.69 1.77
CA ASN A 240 -11.78 -4.91 1.55
C ASN A 240 -12.25 -6.03 2.49
N THR A 241 -12.14 -7.28 2.04
CA THR A 241 -12.57 -8.46 2.78
C THR A 241 -11.46 -9.50 2.88
N GLY A 242 -11.13 -9.95 4.09
CA GLY A 242 -10.15 -11.02 4.35
C GLY A 242 -10.51 -11.83 5.60
N GLU A 243 -9.74 -12.87 5.97
CA GLU A 243 -10.01 -13.60 7.22
C GLU A 243 -9.51 -12.82 8.45
N PHE A 244 -8.31 -12.27 8.35
CA PHE A 244 -7.68 -11.43 9.37
C PHE A 244 -7.27 -10.11 8.74
N GLY A 245 -7.50 -8.99 9.42
CA GLY A 245 -7.12 -7.68 8.88
C GLY A 245 -7.85 -7.38 7.58
N GLY A 246 -9.17 -7.18 7.66
CA GLY A 246 -10.00 -6.95 6.47
C GLY A 246 -9.43 -5.85 5.57
N GLY A 247 -9.01 -4.74 6.17
CA GLY A 247 -8.24 -3.70 5.51
C GLY A 247 -6.76 -4.05 5.43
N ILE A 248 -6.11 -4.21 6.59
CA ILE A 248 -4.66 -4.44 6.69
C ILE A 248 -4.38 -5.59 7.66
N TYR A 249 -3.57 -6.54 7.22
CA TYR A 249 -2.98 -7.57 8.05
C TYR A 249 -1.46 -7.37 8.15
N ASN A 250 -0.98 -7.10 9.36
CA ASN A 250 0.44 -6.93 9.66
C ASN A 250 0.91 -8.03 10.61
N SER A 251 1.55 -9.08 10.08
CA SER A 251 1.96 -10.23 10.86
C SER A 251 3.46 -10.34 11.07
N ALA A 252 3.85 -10.65 12.32
CA ALA A 252 5.21 -11.03 12.65
C ALA A 252 5.42 -12.55 12.85
N SER A 253 4.47 -13.39 12.39
CA SER A 253 4.52 -14.85 12.63
C SER A 253 5.69 -15.54 11.95
N SER A 254 6.10 -15.03 10.78
CA SER A 254 7.09 -15.68 9.91
C SER A 254 8.39 -14.87 9.77
N GLY A 255 8.47 -13.71 10.44
CA GLY A 255 9.58 -12.77 10.36
C GLY A 255 9.15 -11.38 10.85
N SER A 256 10.08 -10.45 10.99
CA SER A 256 9.76 -9.09 11.45
C SER A 256 8.93 -8.31 10.42
N SER A 257 7.93 -7.58 10.89
CA SER A 257 7.13 -6.67 10.07
C SER A 257 6.88 -5.35 10.79
N THR A 258 6.93 -4.25 10.03
CA THR A 258 6.67 -2.90 10.52
C THR A 258 5.71 -2.19 9.59
N LEU A 259 4.62 -1.69 10.17
CA LEU A 259 3.60 -0.89 9.51
C LEU A 259 3.64 0.55 10.04
N ARG A 260 3.73 1.51 9.12
CA ARG A 260 3.72 2.95 9.42
C ARG A 260 2.64 3.61 8.58
N ILE A 261 1.67 4.23 9.24
CA ILE A 261 0.51 4.84 8.59
C ILE A 261 0.38 6.29 9.04
N SER A 262 0.26 7.22 8.09
CA SER A 262 -0.13 8.60 8.42
C SER A 262 -1.10 9.19 7.40
N ASN A 263 -2.09 9.98 7.83
CA ASN A 263 -3.09 10.55 6.92
C ASN A 263 -3.84 9.49 6.10
N VAL A 264 -4.27 8.39 6.71
CA VAL A 264 -4.99 7.32 6.01
C VAL A 264 -6.39 7.14 6.57
N THR A 265 -7.34 6.88 5.67
CA THR A 265 -8.68 6.43 6.04
C THR A 265 -8.80 4.92 5.82
N VAL A 266 -9.02 4.15 6.88
CA VAL A 266 -9.31 2.71 6.85
C VAL A 266 -10.78 2.51 7.18
N SER A 267 -11.63 2.23 6.18
CA SER A 267 -13.07 2.26 6.39
C SER A 267 -13.89 1.20 5.67
N GLY A 268 -14.92 0.66 6.31
CA GLY A 268 -15.82 -0.30 5.66
C GLY A 268 -15.18 -1.65 5.36
N ASN A 269 -14.04 -1.98 5.98
CA ASN A 269 -13.37 -3.26 5.74
C ASN A 269 -13.96 -4.34 6.65
N THR A 270 -13.99 -5.57 6.15
CA THR A 270 -14.58 -6.72 6.84
C THR A 270 -13.57 -7.83 7.02
N SER A 271 -13.47 -8.37 8.23
CA SER A 271 -12.73 -9.62 8.48
C SER A 271 -13.65 -10.76 8.88
N GLY A 272 -13.33 -11.98 8.43
CA GLY A 272 -13.99 -13.21 8.88
C GLY A 272 -13.74 -13.52 10.36
N SER A 273 -12.58 -13.10 10.87
CA SER A 273 -12.12 -13.34 12.23
C SER A 273 -11.72 -12.03 12.94
N ASN A 274 -10.43 -11.72 13.06
CA ASN A 274 -9.91 -10.61 13.87
C ASN A 274 -9.45 -9.40 13.04
N GLY A 275 -9.62 -8.20 13.59
CA GLY A 275 -9.18 -6.95 12.97
C GLY A 275 -9.97 -6.64 11.70
N GLY A 276 -11.16 -6.08 11.82
CA GLY A 276 -11.96 -5.70 10.65
C GLY A 276 -11.22 -4.66 9.80
N GLY A 277 -10.74 -3.61 10.46
CA GLY A 277 -9.84 -2.63 9.86
C GLY A 277 -8.41 -3.14 9.79
N ILE A 278 -7.78 -3.29 10.95
CA ILE A 278 -6.37 -3.64 11.08
C ILE A 278 -6.20 -4.82 12.03
N PHE A 279 -5.49 -5.85 11.59
CA PHE A 279 -4.89 -6.84 12.47
C PHE A 279 -3.39 -6.58 12.52
N ALA A 280 -2.82 -6.51 13.72
CA ALA A 280 -1.41 -6.27 13.92
C ALA A 280 -0.83 -7.21 14.98
N SER A 281 0.09 -8.07 14.54
CA SER A 281 1.02 -8.82 15.37
C SER A 281 2.49 -8.51 15.09
N GLY A 282 2.77 -7.56 14.18
CA GLY A 282 4.05 -6.86 14.06
C GLY A 282 3.97 -5.42 14.59
N ILE A 283 5.06 -4.66 14.46
CA ILE A 283 5.12 -3.25 14.92
C ILE A 283 4.16 -2.42 14.07
N ALA A 284 3.36 -1.55 14.70
CA ALA A 284 2.48 -0.64 13.99
C ALA A 284 2.53 0.77 14.60
N VAL A 285 2.77 1.78 13.77
CA VAL A 285 2.70 3.20 14.18
C VAL A 285 1.69 3.88 13.26
N ILE A 286 0.61 4.37 13.85
CA ILE A 286 -0.51 4.95 13.13
C ILE A 286 -0.70 6.37 13.65
N ARG A 287 -0.62 7.36 12.77
CA ARG A 287 -0.81 8.75 13.13
C ARG A 287 -1.84 9.43 12.25
N ASN A 288 -2.53 10.45 12.77
CA ASN A 288 -3.30 11.38 11.95
C ASN A 288 -4.25 10.64 10.99
N SER A 289 -4.91 9.58 11.46
CA SER A 289 -5.64 8.62 10.61
C SER A 289 -7.03 8.34 11.15
N THR A 290 -7.93 7.85 10.30
CA THR A 290 -9.31 7.52 10.67
C THR A 290 -9.56 6.05 10.37
N ILE A 291 -9.86 5.26 11.40
CA ILE A 291 -10.18 3.82 11.30
C ILE A 291 -11.64 3.65 11.72
N ALA A 292 -12.55 3.59 10.74
CA ALA A 292 -13.98 3.65 11.07
C ALA A 292 -14.91 2.80 10.20
N GLY A 293 -15.99 2.29 10.79
CA GLY A 293 -16.98 1.51 10.07
C GLY A 293 -16.46 0.15 9.62
N ASN A 294 -15.46 -0.42 10.29
CA ASN A 294 -14.91 -1.73 9.97
C ASN A 294 -15.55 -2.82 10.85
N THR A 295 -15.66 -4.03 10.30
CA THR A 295 -16.37 -5.14 10.94
C THR A 295 -15.48 -6.36 11.08
N ALA A 296 -15.42 -6.94 12.28
CA ALA A 296 -14.77 -8.22 12.54
C ALA A 296 -15.83 -9.28 12.90
N ASN A 297 -15.93 -10.35 12.11
CA ASN A 297 -16.95 -11.38 12.33
C ASN A 297 -16.56 -12.41 13.41
N GLY A 298 -15.33 -12.35 13.93
CA GLY A 298 -14.91 -13.11 15.10
C GLY A 298 -15.49 -12.55 16.41
N ALA A 299 -15.65 -13.42 17.42
CA ALA A 299 -16.03 -13.00 18.76
C ALA A 299 -14.87 -12.29 19.47
N GLY A 300 -15.14 -11.11 20.07
CA GLY A 300 -14.13 -10.33 20.80
C GLY A 300 -12.92 -9.99 19.94
N ALA A 301 -13.16 -9.54 18.70
CA ALA A 301 -12.16 -9.64 17.64
C ALA A 301 -11.55 -8.32 17.16
N GLY A 302 -11.91 -7.17 17.76
CA GLY A 302 -11.38 -5.87 17.34
C GLY A 302 -11.92 -5.48 15.97
N GLY A 303 -13.11 -4.89 15.92
CA GLY A 303 -13.70 -4.40 14.66
C GLY A 303 -12.79 -3.39 13.97
N GLY A 304 -12.30 -2.40 14.71
CA GLY A 304 -11.32 -1.43 14.23
C GLY A 304 -9.92 -2.03 14.17
N ILE A 305 -9.35 -2.29 15.35
CA ILE A 305 -7.98 -2.78 15.52
C ILE A 305 -7.94 -4.00 16.41
N TYR A 306 -7.28 -5.06 15.94
CA TYR A 306 -6.86 -6.18 16.76
C TYR A 306 -5.33 -6.20 16.87
N ALA A 307 -4.84 -6.05 18.10
CA ALA A 307 -3.43 -6.05 18.43
C ALA A 307 -3.08 -7.32 19.21
N THR A 308 -2.04 -8.04 18.83
CA THR A 308 -1.61 -9.24 19.55
C THR A 308 -0.10 -9.44 19.54
N GLY A 309 0.41 -10.17 20.52
CA GLY A 309 1.83 -10.53 20.62
C GLY A 309 2.67 -9.47 21.35
N THR A 310 3.98 -9.60 21.24
CA THR A 310 4.96 -8.66 21.82
C THR A 310 5.31 -7.39 21.01
N PRO A 311 4.68 -7.01 19.88
CA PRO A 311 4.96 -5.72 19.27
C PRO A 311 4.30 -4.56 20.01
N THR A 312 4.89 -3.40 19.81
CA THR A 312 4.30 -2.11 20.18
C THR A 312 3.41 -1.61 19.04
N ILE A 313 2.15 -1.36 19.35
CA ILE A 313 1.28 -0.51 18.53
C ILE A 313 1.23 0.87 19.16
N THR A 314 1.39 1.92 18.35
CA THR A 314 1.27 3.31 18.79
C THR A 314 0.27 4.06 17.92
N LEU A 315 -0.78 4.61 18.53
CA LEU A 315 -1.66 5.57 17.89
C LEU A 315 -1.29 7.01 18.27
N GLY A 316 -1.43 7.95 17.34
CA GLY A 316 -1.41 9.38 17.66
C GLY A 316 -2.31 10.21 16.77
N ASN A 317 -3.03 11.19 17.32
CA ASN A 317 -3.96 12.02 16.54
C ASN A 317 -4.92 11.20 15.65
N THR A 318 -5.38 10.04 16.14
CA THR A 318 -6.11 9.05 15.35
C THR A 318 -7.52 8.82 15.90
N ILE A 319 -8.48 8.60 15.00
CA ILE A 319 -9.85 8.22 15.33
C ILE A 319 -10.04 6.71 15.12
N VAL A 320 -10.62 6.03 16.11
CA VAL A 320 -11.12 4.65 16.02
C VAL A 320 -12.58 4.66 16.49
N ALA A 321 -13.52 4.55 15.54
CA ALA A 321 -14.95 4.75 15.79
C ALA A 321 -15.84 3.98 14.81
N ASP A 322 -17.14 3.87 15.07
CA ASP A 322 -18.13 3.19 14.24
C ASP A 322 -17.78 1.72 13.90
N ASN A 323 -16.83 1.11 14.61
CA ASN A 323 -16.40 -0.24 14.28
C ASN A 323 -17.29 -1.26 15.00
N SER A 324 -17.37 -2.47 14.45
CA SER A 324 -18.29 -3.50 14.96
C SER A 324 -17.67 -4.89 15.00
N THR A 325 -18.23 -5.74 15.85
CA THR A 325 -17.94 -7.18 15.88
C THR A 325 -19.24 -7.96 15.75
N ALA A 326 -19.18 -9.23 15.33
CA ALA A 326 -20.37 -10.08 15.23
C ALA A 326 -21.13 -10.29 16.56
N THR A 327 -20.49 -10.11 17.72
CA THR A 327 -21.13 -10.24 19.03
C THR A 327 -21.74 -8.91 19.51
N THR A 328 -23.00 -8.94 19.96
CA THR A 328 -23.69 -7.80 20.60
C THR A 328 -24.13 -8.16 22.04
N PRO A 329 -23.85 -7.30 23.05
CA PRO A 329 -22.98 -6.13 22.98
C PRO A 329 -21.52 -6.54 22.80
N SER A 330 -20.77 -5.78 22.01
CA SER A 330 -19.32 -5.99 21.89
C SER A 330 -18.60 -5.39 23.08
N THR A 331 -17.53 -6.04 23.53
CA THR A 331 -16.61 -5.52 24.55
C THR A 331 -15.29 -5.02 23.97
N SER A 332 -15.10 -5.17 22.65
CA SER A 332 -13.87 -4.77 21.96
C SER A 332 -14.14 -4.42 20.49
N ALA A 333 -15.22 -3.68 20.22
CA ALA A 333 -15.59 -3.23 18.88
C ALA A 333 -14.52 -2.35 18.24
N GLU A 334 -13.98 -1.39 19.01
CA GLU A 334 -12.97 -0.48 18.49
C GLU A 334 -11.58 -1.11 18.51
N ILE A 335 -11.15 -1.53 19.71
CA ILE A 335 -9.77 -2.00 19.92
C ILE A 335 -9.77 -3.24 20.79
N ARG A 336 -9.03 -4.25 20.35
CA ARG A 336 -8.56 -5.34 21.20
C ARG A 336 -7.05 -5.28 21.35
N ALA A 337 -6.59 -4.90 22.53
CA ALA A 337 -5.19 -4.75 22.90
C ALA A 337 -4.65 -5.99 23.65
N ASN A 338 -4.36 -7.08 22.93
CA ASN A 338 -3.72 -8.29 23.46
C ASN A 338 -2.19 -8.23 23.31
N GLY A 339 -1.59 -7.10 23.65
CA GLY A 339 -0.15 -6.83 23.51
C GLY A 339 0.20 -5.45 24.06
N THR A 340 1.37 -4.92 23.70
CA THR A 340 1.75 -3.55 24.08
C THR A 340 1.03 -2.55 23.18
N PHE A 341 0.00 -1.90 23.72
CA PHE A 341 -0.75 -0.87 23.01
C PHE A 341 -0.54 0.49 23.67
N GLN A 342 -0.05 1.45 22.88
CA GLN A 342 0.35 2.76 23.33
C GLN A 342 -0.36 3.86 22.54
N THR A 343 -0.51 5.02 23.16
CA THR A 343 -1.08 6.21 22.55
C THR A 343 -0.22 7.44 22.85
N VAL A 344 -0.15 8.34 21.88
CA VAL A 344 0.46 9.68 21.96
C VAL A 344 -0.53 10.71 21.42
N GLY A 345 -0.33 12.00 21.71
CA GLY A 345 -1.20 13.08 21.24
C GLY A 345 -2.66 12.90 21.70
N THR A 346 -3.60 13.41 20.92
CA THR A 346 -5.02 13.24 21.22
C THR A 346 -5.65 12.20 20.30
N ASN A 347 -6.21 11.12 20.83
CA ASN A 347 -6.95 10.15 20.01
C ASN A 347 -8.43 10.16 20.38
N ILE A 348 -9.32 9.76 19.46
CA ILE A 348 -10.72 9.49 19.76
C ILE A 348 -10.95 7.99 19.62
N ILE A 349 -11.44 7.36 20.68
CA ILE A 349 -11.80 5.93 20.70
C ILE A 349 -13.25 5.87 21.17
N GLU A 350 -14.19 5.79 20.23
CA GLU A 350 -15.62 5.99 20.49
C GLU A 350 -16.17 4.92 21.45
N GLY A 351 -16.00 3.65 21.09
CA GLY A 351 -16.67 2.54 21.73
C GLY A 351 -15.78 1.68 22.62
N SER A 352 -16.25 0.44 22.82
CA SER A 352 -15.61 -0.53 23.71
C SER A 352 -14.20 -0.91 23.23
N SER A 353 -13.26 -0.90 24.18
CA SER A 353 -11.91 -1.43 24.00
C SER A 353 -11.60 -2.45 25.10
N SER A 354 -10.85 -3.51 24.77
CA SER A 354 -10.40 -4.51 25.73
C SER A 354 -8.87 -4.57 25.79
N GLY A 355 -8.31 -4.82 26.97
CA GLY A 355 -6.86 -4.84 27.20
C GLY A 355 -6.31 -3.49 27.66
N ALA A 356 -5.05 -3.46 28.05
CA ALA A 356 -4.42 -2.25 28.57
C ALA A 356 -3.98 -1.33 27.42
N ILE A 357 -4.39 -0.06 27.48
CA ILE A 357 -3.92 1.01 26.60
C ILE A 357 -3.09 1.98 27.46
N THR A 358 -1.80 2.07 27.18
CA THR A 358 -0.90 2.99 27.88
C THR A 358 -0.84 4.33 27.16
N VAL A 359 -1.14 5.41 27.86
CA VAL A 359 -0.94 6.78 27.35
C VAL A 359 0.48 7.21 27.66
N LEU A 360 1.31 7.40 26.62
CA LEU A 360 2.69 7.86 26.79
C LEU A 360 2.77 9.38 26.90
N ASN A 361 1.96 10.09 26.11
CA ASN A 361 1.77 11.54 26.18
C ASN A 361 0.37 11.88 25.63
N GLY A 362 -0.15 13.07 25.94
CA GLY A 362 -1.47 13.51 25.50
C GLY A 362 -2.63 12.80 26.22
N ALA A 363 -3.76 12.61 25.54
CA ALA A 363 -4.98 12.05 26.13
C ALA A 363 -5.86 11.34 25.08
N ASN A 364 -6.63 10.35 25.50
CA ASN A 364 -7.66 9.74 24.66
C ASN A 364 -9.03 10.29 25.07
N ILE A 365 -9.80 10.77 24.09
CA ILE A 365 -11.22 11.06 24.24
C ILE A 365 -11.95 9.73 24.00
N THR A 366 -12.63 9.22 25.02
CA THR A 366 -13.28 7.90 24.97
C THR A 366 -14.76 7.98 25.23
N GLY A 367 -15.55 7.06 24.66
CA GLY A 367 -16.99 6.98 24.94
C GLY A 367 -17.83 8.04 24.21
N VAL A 368 -17.26 8.70 23.19
CA VAL A 368 -17.89 9.84 22.50
C VAL A 368 -17.85 9.63 21.00
N ASP A 369 -18.99 9.83 20.35
CA ASP A 369 -19.13 9.80 18.89
C ASP A 369 -18.34 10.98 18.26
N PRO A 370 -17.38 10.72 17.35
CA PRO A 370 -16.68 11.75 16.59
C PRO A 370 -17.53 12.45 15.53
N GLN A 371 -18.79 12.05 15.33
CA GLN A 371 -19.73 12.57 14.33
C GLN A 371 -19.17 12.53 12.91
N LEU A 372 -18.60 11.39 12.56
CA LEU A 372 -18.07 11.14 11.22
C LEU A 372 -19.22 11.08 10.20
N THR A 373 -19.00 11.70 9.04
CA THR A 373 -19.82 11.48 7.85
C THR A 373 -19.47 10.14 7.19
N ALA A 374 -20.28 9.71 6.22
CA ALA A 374 -19.95 8.54 5.39
C ALA A 374 -18.64 8.75 4.62
N LEU A 375 -17.98 7.65 4.24
CA LEU A 375 -16.85 7.71 3.33
C LEU A 375 -17.31 8.30 1.99
N ALA A 376 -16.69 9.41 1.57
CA ALA A 376 -17.09 10.13 0.37
C ALA A 376 -15.90 10.86 -0.27
N ASP A 377 -16.12 11.37 -1.48
CA ASP A 377 -15.27 12.40 -2.07
C ASP A 377 -15.52 13.74 -1.37
N ASN A 378 -14.63 14.09 -0.44
CA ASN A 378 -14.63 15.41 0.23
C ASN A 378 -13.59 16.35 -0.38
N GLY A 379 -13.25 16.14 -1.66
CA GLY A 379 -12.19 16.82 -2.38
C GLY A 379 -10.81 16.18 -2.19
N GLY A 380 -9.85 16.59 -3.02
CA GLY A 380 -8.48 16.08 -2.99
C GLY A 380 -8.28 14.85 -3.87
N THR A 381 -7.29 14.02 -3.51
CA THR A 381 -6.87 12.85 -4.30
C THR A 381 -7.43 11.52 -3.79
N VAL A 382 -8.06 11.49 -2.61
CA VAL A 382 -8.52 10.26 -1.95
C VAL A 382 -9.84 10.48 -1.18
N PHE A 383 -10.60 9.41 -0.95
CA PHE A 383 -11.84 9.47 -0.18
C PHE A 383 -11.56 9.53 1.32
N THR A 384 -12.35 10.32 2.02
CA THR A 384 -12.20 10.58 3.46
C THR A 384 -13.54 10.52 4.17
N ARG A 385 -13.52 10.53 5.51
CA ARG A 385 -14.70 10.78 6.34
C ARG A 385 -14.57 12.18 6.94
N SER A 386 -15.41 13.11 6.50
CA SER A 386 -15.51 14.46 7.06
C SER A 386 -16.27 14.45 8.39
N PHE A 387 -16.39 15.61 9.04
CA PHE A 387 -17.08 15.77 10.32
C PHE A 387 -18.38 16.55 10.18
N GLN A 388 -19.34 16.28 11.07
CA GLN A 388 -20.45 17.19 11.31
C GLN A 388 -20.00 18.38 12.18
N THR A 389 -20.70 19.52 12.06
CA THR A 389 -20.46 20.69 12.91
C THR A 389 -20.67 20.35 14.38
N GLY A 390 -19.68 20.67 15.22
CA GLY A 390 -19.70 20.36 16.66
C GLY A 390 -18.94 19.09 17.05
N SER A 391 -18.35 18.39 16.07
CA SER A 391 -17.53 17.21 16.32
C SER A 391 -16.40 17.46 17.32
N ASN A 392 -16.19 16.50 18.22
CA ASN A 392 -15.09 16.50 19.18
C ASN A 392 -13.71 16.26 18.53
N ALA A 393 -13.66 15.95 17.23
CA ALA A 393 -12.41 15.83 16.49
C ALA A 393 -11.83 17.19 16.08
N ILE A 394 -12.69 18.20 15.94
CA ILE A 394 -12.32 19.51 15.40
C ILE A 394 -11.44 20.27 16.41
N ASN A 395 -10.25 20.68 15.99
CA ASN A 395 -9.20 21.33 16.77
C ASN A 395 -8.79 20.58 18.05
N ALA A 396 -9.03 19.26 18.13
CA ALA A 396 -8.73 18.48 19.33
C ALA A 396 -7.35 17.79 19.32
N GLY A 397 -6.69 17.74 18.16
CA GLY A 397 -5.42 17.05 17.98
C GLY A 397 -4.21 17.83 18.52
N ALA A 398 -3.12 17.11 18.75
CA ALA A 398 -1.87 17.69 19.22
C ALA A 398 -0.96 18.07 18.05
N ASN A 399 -0.67 19.35 17.86
CA ASN A 399 0.17 19.84 16.75
C ASN A 399 1.57 19.19 16.73
N SER A 400 2.16 18.93 17.88
CA SER A 400 3.47 18.26 18.01
C SER A 400 3.47 16.81 17.51
N GLU A 401 2.30 16.17 17.45
CA GLU A 401 2.13 14.80 16.95
C GLU A 401 1.50 14.78 15.54
N SER A 402 1.33 15.95 14.90
CA SER A 402 0.93 16.07 13.49
C SER A 402 2.11 15.79 12.55
N LEU A 403 2.64 14.58 12.66
CA LEU A 403 3.82 14.11 11.95
C LEU A 403 3.44 12.99 10.98
N ASN A 404 4.20 12.87 9.90
CA ASN A 404 4.22 11.65 9.12
C ASN A 404 4.87 10.51 9.94
N THR A 405 4.86 9.31 9.38
CA THR A 405 5.43 8.13 10.03
C THR A 405 6.74 7.66 9.40
N SER A 406 7.51 8.54 8.74
CA SER A 406 8.86 8.18 8.28
C SER A 406 9.82 7.93 9.46
N GLU A 407 10.96 7.29 9.19
CA GLU A 407 11.98 7.04 10.22
C GLU A 407 12.54 8.33 10.83
N THR A 408 12.56 9.39 10.03
CA THR A 408 12.75 10.78 10.45
C THR A 408 11.41 11.52 10.29
N PRO A 409 10.56 11.57 11.32
CA PRO A 409 9.24 12.17 11.20
C PRO A 409 9.31 13.66 10.86
N ALA A 410 8.49 14.10 9.92
CA ALA A 410 8.32 15.49 9.51
C ALA A 410 6.89 15.95 9.78
N ALA A 411 6.74 17.24 10.09
CA ALA A 411 5.42 17.85 10.26
C ALA A 411 4.60 17.78 8.97
N LEU A 412 3.33 17.43 9.11
CA LEU A 412 2.39 17.39 8.00
C LEU A 412 1.95 18.80 7.64
N THR A 413 2.04 19.15 6.35
CA THR A 413 1.56 20.43 5.83
C THR A 413 0.14 20.36 5.29
N THR A 414 -0.30 19.17 4.88
CA THR A 414 -1.65 18.91 4.38
C THR A 414 -2.32 17.76 5.13
N ASP A 415 -3.65 17.73 5.11
CA ASP A 415 -4.38 16.53 5.48
C ASP A 415 -4.32 15.46 4.36
N SER A 416 -5.08 14.37 4.52
CA SER A 416 -5.07 13.26 3.56
C SER A 416 -5.50 13.62 2.14
N ARG A 417 -6.23 14.73 1.94
CA ARG A 417 -6.67 15.19 0.62
C ARG A 417 -5.54 15.78 -0.22
N GLY A 418 -4.41 16.11 0.42
CA GLY A 418 -3.19 16.55 -0.24
C GLY A 418 -3.15 18.05 -0.51
N THR A 419 -2.39 18.45 -1.55
CA THR A 419 -2.10 19.86 -1.86
C THR A 419 -3.38 20.70 -1.96
N GLY A 420 -3.36 21.85 -1.26
CA GLY A 420 -4.50 22.77 -1.20
C GLY A 420 -5.41 22.56 0.01
N PHE A 421 -5.20 21.49 0.79
CA PHE A 421 -5.91 21.22 2.04
C PHE A 421 -4.90 21.27 3.19
N ALA A 422 -4.70 22.45 3.77
CA ALA A 422 -3.81 22.65 4.91
C ALA A 422 -4.15 21.70 6.06
N ARG A 423 -3.12 21.17 6.74
CA ARG A 423 -3.26 20.25 7.88
C ARG A 423 -3.74 20.94 9.16
N ILE A 424 -3.57 22.25 9.28
CA ILE A 424 -3.99 23.03 10.44
C ILE A 424 -4.66 24.28 9.91
N THR A 425 -5.96 24.44 10.20
CA THR A 425 -6.73 25.62 9.77
C THR A 425 -7.19 26.49 10.94
N GLY A 426 -7.31 25.91 12.15
CA GLY A 426 -7.63 26.62 13.38
C GLY A 426 -6.44 26.73 14.34
N SER A 427 -6.71 26.61 15.64
CA SER A 427 -5.66 26.67 16.68
C SER A 427 -4.82 25.39 16.73
N SER A 428 -5.42 24.27 16.35
CA SER A 428 -4.87 22.93 16.47
C SER A 428 -5.32 22.08 15.30
N VAL A 429 -4.52 21.07 14.99
CA VAL A 429 -4.87 20.01 14.05
C VAL A 429 -6.13 19.27 14.52
N ASP A 430 -6.96 18.85 13.59
CA ASP A 430 -8.05 17.91 13.88
C ASP A 430 -7.51 16.51 14.15
N VAL A 431 -8.20 15.76 15.01
CA VAL A 431 -7.91 14.33 15.20
C VAL A 431 -8.39 13.58 13.96
N GLY A 432 -7.56 12.69 13.40
CA GLY A 432 -7.91 11.87 12.24
C GLY A 432 -7.25 12.28 10.93
N ALA A 433 -7.74 11.74 9.82
CA ALA A 433 -7.15 11.92 8.48
C ALA A 433 -7.59 13.22 7.76
N PHE A 434 -8.64 13.88 8.25
CA PHE A 434 -9.31 15.01 7.60
C PHE A 434 -9.22 16.24 8.50
N GLU A 435 -9.03 17.41 7.88
CA GLU A 435 -9.02 18.71 8.55
C GLU A 435 -10.27 19.54 8.14
N PHE A 436 -11.14 19.81 9.10
CA PHE A 436 -12.37 20.57 8.93
C PHE A 436 -12.09 22.02 8.54
N GLY A 437 -12.94 22.60 7.68
CA GLY A 437 -12.80 23.99 7.24
C GLY A 437 -11.65 24.24 6.25
N SER A 438 -10.78 23.26 6.01
CA SER A 438 -9.76 23.34 4.96
C SER A 438 -10.42 23.24 3.58
N VAL A 439 -10.30 24.31 2.80
CA VAL A 439 -10.90 24.46 1.47
C VAL A 439 -9.82 24.69 0.42
N LEU A 440 -10.01 24.11 -0.77
CA LEU A 440 -9.11 24.28 -1.90
C LEU A 440 -9.17 25.73 -2.39
N THR A 441 -8.12 26.52 -2.11
CA THR A 441 -7.95 27.84 -2.72
C THR A 441 -7.71 27.65 -4.23
N VAL A 442 -8.71 27.94 -5.06
CA VAL A 442 -8.72 27.63 -6.49
C VAL A 442 -7.56 28.31 -7.22
N VAL A 443 -6.66 27.52 -7.81
CA VAL A 443 -5.99 27.87 -9.06
C VAL A 443 -6.27 26.72 -10.04
N SER A 444 -7.30 26.89 -10.87
CA SER A 444 -7.79 26.04 -11.98
C SER A 444 -7.66 24.51 -11.83
N ARG A 445 -8.80 23.85 -11.56
CA ARG A 445 -8.98 22.39 -11.65
C ARG A 445 -8.64 21.88 -13.06
N ARG A 446 -7.75 20.88 -13.18
CA ARG A 446 -7.91 19.86 -14.23
C ARG A 446 -8.89 18.83 -13.68
N ALA A 447 -10.02 18.67 -14.36
CA ALA A 447 -10.97 17.59 -14.09
C ALA A 447 -10.24 16.25 -14.25
N PHE A 448 -10.25 15.43 -13.21
CA PHE A 448 -10.13 13.99 -13.39
C PHE A 448 -11.56 13.49 -13.54
N ASP A 449 -11.92 13.10 -14.76
CA ASP A 449 -13.18 12.40 -15.03
C ASP A 449 -13.15 11.06 -14.31
N PHE A 450 -14.07 10.88 -13.37
CA PHE A 450 -14.43 9.59 -12.78
C PHE A 450 -15.84 9.27 -13.25
N ASP A 451 -15.99 8.55 -14.35
CA ASP A 451 -17.25 7.94 -14.75
C ASP A 451 -17.23 6.44 -14.46
N GLY A 452 -18.31 5.98 -13.79
CA GLY A 452 -18.89 4.63 -13.92
C GLY A 452 -18.22 3.49 -13.17
#